data_AF-A0A0C3PH98-F1
#
_entry.id   AF-A0A0C3PH98-F1
#
_cell.length_a   1.000
_cell.length_b   1.000
_cell.length_c   1.000
_cell.angle_alpha   90.00
_cell.angle_beta   90.00
_cell.angle_gamma   90.00
#
_symmetry.space_group_name_H-M   'P 1'
#
loop_
_entity.id
_entity.type
_entity.pdbx_description
1 polymer ?
#
loop_
_entity_poly.entity_id
_entity_poly.type
_entity_poly.pdbx_seq_one_letter_code
_entity_poly.pdbx_strand_id
1 'polypeptide(L)'
;IATAMETLKPFRGDEEETQDPQAFLRAFNRTMRALAISTEADKIAALQDYIAPRSEAQRWYDGLTLQQRTTWAELEKSFNSKWESLPMAEKTEETYQDELLTLKFEDDDVGKTKDINGTKVWTHVAWAKEIMRLAKAAKVEKDVGLVRIVHKKLPKVIRNLTKIRYKDFEELTREVKGLDMDKIRREKEDVDQVKSMKWSPYILGLAKL
;
A
#
# COMPACT_ATOMS: atom_id res chain seq x y z
N ILE A 1 -23.17 4.48 24.80
CA ILE A 1 -22.04 3.57 24.46
C ILE A 1 -20.78 4.29 24.89
N ALA A 2 -20.19 3.88 26.01
CA ALA A 2 -18.92 4.43 26.45
C ALA A 2 -17.85 3.93 25.47
N THR A 3 -17.36 4.82 24.61
CA THR A 3 -16.18 4.55 23.79
C THR A 3 -15.05 4.24 24.76
N ALA A 4 -14.57 3.00 24.77
CA ALA A 4 -13.35 2.67 25.49
C ALA A 4 -12.27 3.64 24.98
N MET A 5 -11.87 4.60 25.82
CA MET A 5 -10.70 5.40 25.53
C MET A 5 -9.55 4.41 25.51
N GLU A 6 -9.05 4.08 24.32
CA GLU A 6 -7.75 3.42 24.18
C GLU A 6 -6.77 4.24 25.03
N THR A 7 -6.33 3.65 26.14
CA THR A 7 -5.33 4.26 26.99
C THR A 7 -4.06 4.32 26.16
N LEU A 8 -3.76 5.51 25.63
CA LEU A 8 -2.53 5.75 24.88
C LEU A 8 -1.34 5.29 25.74
N LYS A 9 -0.58 4.31 25.23
CA LYS A 9 0.56 3.75 25.93
C LYS A 9 1.61 4.85 26.18
N PRO A 10 2.19 4.93 27.40
CA PRO A 10 3.23 5.91 27.71
C PRO A 10 4.45 5.75 26.79
N PHE A 11 4.93 6.88 26.28
CA PHE A 11 6.08 6.95 25.37
C PHE A 11 7.40 6.95 26.15
N ARG A 12 8.31 6.07 25.76
CA ARG A 12 9.64 5.91 26.35
C ARG A 12 10.73 6.58 25.54
N GLY A 13 10.59 6.54 24.21
CA GLY A 13 11.54 7.15 23.27
C GLY A 13 12.96 6.56 23.32
N ASP A 14 13.14 5.35 23.84
CA ASP A 14 14.40 4.57 23.86
C ASP A 14 14.45 3.56 22.70
N GLU A 15 15.55 2.82 22.54
CA GLU A 15 15.72 1.81 21.46
C GLU A 15 14.72 0.65 21.53
N GLU A 16 14.05 0.48 22.67
CA GLU A 16 12.98 -0.51 22.88
C GLU A 16 11.58 0.06 22.55
N GLU A 17 11.51 1.33 22.13
CA GLU A 17 10.27 1.98 21.77
C GLU A 17 9.72 1.44 20.45
N THR A 18 8.54 0.85 20.53
CA THR A 18 7.80 0.29 19.41
C THR A 18 6.82 1.29 18.78
N GLN A 19 6.51 2.38 19.49
CA GLN A 19 5.61 3.42 19.02
C GLN A 19 6.34 4.40 18.12
N ASP A 20 5.83 4.60 16.90
CA ASP A 20 6.27 5.71 16.05
C ASP A 20 6.06 7.05 16.80
N PRO A 21 7.12 7.86 17.03
CA PRO A 21 7.04 9.08 17.84
C PRO A 21 5.97 10.06 17.32
N GLN A 22 5.82 10.17 16.01
CA GLN A 22 4.87 11.06 15.35
C GLN A 22 3.44 10.52 15.43
N ALA A 23 3.26 9.21 15.34
CA ALA A 23 1.97 8.55 15.58
C ALA A 23 1.54 8.73 17.05
N PHE A 24 2.46 8.60 18.00
CA PHE A 24 2.21 8.90 19.41
C PHE A 24 1.75 10.35 19.59
N LEU A 25 2.48 11.33 19.05
CA LEU A 25 2.14 12.75 19.20
C LEU A 25 0.78 13.08 18.56
N ARG A 26 0.45 12.47 17.41
CA ARG A 26 -0.86 12.59 16.77
C ARG A 26 -1.98 11.97 17.59
N ALA A 27 -1.74 10.80 18.19
CA ALA A 27 -2.70 10.12 19.05
C ALA A 27 -2.94 10.93 20.33
N PHE A 28 -1.89 11.43 20.98
CA PHE A 28 -1.96 12.35 22.11
C PHE A 28 -2.81 13.57 21.78
N ASN A 29 -2.49 14.26 20.67
CA ASN A 29 -3.26 15.42 20.19
C ASN A 29 -4.74 15.12 19.95
N ARG A 30 -5.07 13.92 19.44
CA ARG A 30 -6.45 13.48 19.25
C ARG A 30 -7.15 13.28 20.60
N THR A 31 -6.49 12.66 21.56
CA THR A 31 -7.01 12.45 22.92
C THR A 31 -7.26 13.77 23.63
N MET A 32 -6.32 14.72 23.56
CA MET A 32 -6.49 16.04 24.18
C MET A 32 -7.72 16.78 23.62
N ARG A 33 -7.92 16.74 22.29
CA ARG A 33 -9.12 17.31 21.66
C ARG A 33 -10.40 16.59 22.07
N ALA A 34 -10.37 15.26 22.20
CA ALA A 34 -11.52 14.48 22.64
C ALA A 34 -11.90 14.77 24.11
N LEU A 35 -10.91 15.08 24.95
CA LEU A 35 -11.09 15.48 26.34
C LEU A 35 -11.37 16.98 26.52
N ALA A 36 -11.52 17.74 25.42
CA ALA A 36 -11.71 19.19 25.43
C ALA A 36 -10.61 19.97 26.15
N ILE A 37 -9.40 19.42 26.25
CA ILE A 37 -8.21 20.11 26.76
C ILE A 37 -7.71 21.04 25.67
N SER A 38 -7.91 22.34 25.87
CA SER A 38 -7.67 23.38 24.86
C SER A 38 -6.58 24.37 25.22
N THR A 39 -6.19 24.45 26.50
CA THR A 39 -5.10 25.34 26.92
C THR A 39 -3.75 24.68 26.65
N GLU A 40 -2.76 25.47 26.23
CA GLU A 40 -1.41 24.93 26.00
C GLU A 40 -0.78 24.45 27.31
N ALA A 41 -1.03 25.13 28.43
CA ALA A 41 -0.50 24.76 29.74
C ALA A 41 -1.02 23.38 30.19
N ASP A 42 -2.34 23.15 30.10
CA ASP A 42 -2.92 21.85 30.49
C ASP A 42 -2.46 20.74 29.56
N LYS A 43 -2.30 21.05 28.27
CA LYS A 43 -1.80 20.11 27.27
C LYS A 43 -0.34 19.71 27.51
N ILE A 44 0.51 20.66 27.87
CA ILE A 44 1.92 20.40 28.20
C ILE A 44 2.00 19.59 29.50
N ALA A 45 1.22 19.95 30.52
CA ALA A 45 1.14 19.19 31.76
C ALA A 45 0.66 17.74 31.50
N ALA A 46 -0.40 17.57 30.71
CA ALA A 46 -0.91 16.25 30.36
C ALA A 46 0.12 15.42 29.59
N LEU A 47 0.95 16.01 28.72
CA LEU A 47 1.97 15.26 27.99
C LEU A 47 2.93 14.53 28.94
N GLN A 48 3.27 15.13 30.07
CA GLN A 48 4.13 14.50 31.08
C GLN A 48 3.53 13.18 31.61
N ASP A 49 2.20 13.10 31.75
CA ASP A 49 1.51 11.88 32.19
C ASP A 49 1.57 10.75 31.14
N TYR A 50 1.80 11.10 29.87
CA TYR A 50 1.97 10.16 28.77
C TYR A 50 3.44 9.87 28.45
N ILE A 51 4.38 10.37 29.26
CA ILE A 51 5.80 10.01 29.19
C ILE A 51 6.08 8.94 30.25
N ALA A 52 6.74 7.86 29.83
CA ALA A 52 7.07 6.78 30.75
C ALA A 52 8.12 7.24 31.78
N PRO A 53 7.95 6.93 33.07
CA PRO A 53 8.94 7.31 34.09
C PRO A 53 10.27 6.59 33.87
N ARG A 54 11.39 7.26 34.21
CA ARG A 54 12.76 6.73 34.06
C ARG A 54 13.16 6.36 32.62
N SER A 55 12.46 6.90 31.62
CA SER A 55 12.74 6.68 30.21
C SER A 55 13.64 7.76 29.59
N GLU A 56 14.08 7.54 28.35
CA GLU A 56 14.79 8.57 27.57
C GLU A 56 13.90 9.79 27.31
N ALA A 57 12.61 9.57 27.07
CA ALA A 57 11.63 10.64 26.90
C ALA A 57 11.46 11.49 28.17
N GLN A 58 11.50 10.87 29.36
CA GLN A 58 11.47 11.64 30.61
C GLN A 58 12.73 12.49 30.76
N ARG A 59 13.91 11.94 30.46
CA ARG A 59 15.17 12.71 30.52
C ARG A 59 15.18 13.87 29.53
N TRP A 60 14.64 13.66 28.33
CA TRP A 60 14.46 14.73 27.35
C TRP A 60 13.51 15.82 27.88
N TYR A 61 12.35 15.43 28.39
CA TYR A 61 11.36 16.37 28.92
C TYR A 61 11.95 17.18 30.08
N ASP A 62 12.68 16.53 30.99
CA ASP A 62 13.39 17.15 32.10
C ASP A 62 14.49 18.13 31.63
N GLY A 63 15.07 17.91 30.46
CA GLY A 63 16.07 18.77 29.83
C GLY A 63 15.51 19.96 29.05
N LEU A 64 14.18 20.08 28.87
CA LEU A 64 13.57 21.19 28.14
C LEU A 64 13.75 22.54 28.85
N THR A 65 14.09 23.57 28.09
CA THR A 65 14.16 24.96 28.57
C THR A 65 12.78 25.51 28.96
N LEU A 66 12.75 26.59 29.74
CA LEU A 66 11.50 27.25 30.13
C LEU A 66 10.66 27.65 28.90
N GLN A 67 11.29 28.20 27.86
CA GLN A 67 10.63 28.59 26.63
C GLN A 67 9.98 27.39 25.91
N GLN A 68 10.68 26.25 25.86
CA GLN A 68 10.16 25.01 25.25
C GLN A 68 9.01 24.38 26.04
N ARG A 69 8.88 24.68 27.33
CA ARG A 69 7.76 24.23 28.17
C ARG A 69 6.61 25.24 28.28
N THR A 70 6.71 26.39 27.60
CA THR A 70 5.70 27.46 27.68
C THR A 70 4.68 27.37 26.55
N THR A 71 5.11 26.98 25.34
CA THR A 71 4.22 26.89 24.17
C THR A 71 4.21 25.47 23.62
N TRP A 72 3.05 25.04 23.14
CA TRP A 72 2.93 23.72 22.55
C TRP A 72 3.78 23.60 21.28
N ALA A 73 3.88 24.69 20.50
CA ALA A 73 4.64 24.72 19.26
C ALA A 73 6.15 24.48 19.46
N GLU A 74 6.77 25.10 20.48
CA GLU A 74 8.19 24.88 20.76
C GLU A 74 8.46 23.50 21.35
N LEU A 75 7.53 22.96 22.14
CA LEU A 75 7.62 21.60 22.64
C LEU A 75 7.55 20.59 21.49
N GLU A 76 6.55 20.72 20.61
CA GLU A 76 6.37 19.84 19.45
C GLU A 76 7.59 19.89 18.51
N LYS A 77 8.15 21.08 18.30
CA LYS A 77 9.39 21.25 17.55
C LYS A 77 10.57 20.54 18.21
N SER A 78 10.73 20.68 19.53
CA SER A 78 11.80 19.99 20.28
C SER A 78 11.62 18.47 20.27
N PHE A 79 10.39 17.98 20.38
CA PHE A 79 10.05 16.55 20.30
C PHE A 79 10.44 15.98 18.93
N ASN A 80 9.99 16.62 17.85
CA ASN A 80 10.31 16.18 16.49
C ASN A 80 11.80 16.29 16.15
N SER A 81 12.54 17.20 16.80
CA SER A 81 14.00 17.28 16.64
C SER A 81 14.74 16.17 17.38
N LYS A 82 14.22 15.70 18.52
CA LYS A 82 14.83 14.63 19.32
C LYS A 82 14.52 13.26 18.73
N TRP A 83 13.28 13.06 18.30
CA TRP A 83 12.82 11.86 17.61
C TRP A 83 12.44 12.20 16.18
N GLU A 84 13.44 12.58 15.40
CA GLU A 84 13.27 12.80 13.97
C GLU A 84 12.69 11.54 13.34
N SER A 85 11.63 11.70 12.54
CA SER A 85 11.09 10.59 11.76
C SER A 85 12.23 10.05 10.93
N LEU A 86 12.60 8.79 11.14
CA LEU A 86 13.50 8.09 10.24
C LEU A 86 12.97 8.31 8.82
N PRO A 87 13.80 8.74 7.86
CA PRO A 87 13.35 8.85 6.49
C PRO A 87 12.77 7.50 6.12
N MET A 88 11.48 7.48 5.78
CA MET A 88 10.86 6.30 5.21
C MET A 88 11.76 5.90 4.05
N ALA A 89 12.20 4.64 4.01
CA ALA A 89 12.93 4.15 2.85
C ALA A 89 12.01 4.32 1.63
N GLU A 90 12.16 5.44 0.92
CA GLU A 90 11.42 5.70 -0.29
C GLU A 90 11.92 4.69 -1.29
N LYS A 91 11.05 3.73 -1.65
CA LYS A 91 11.34 2.85 -2.77
C LYS A 91 11.70 3.72 -3.97
N THR A 92 12.84 3.46 -4.57
CA THR A 92 13.31 4.20 -5.73
C THR A 92 12.40 3.95 -6.92
N GLU A 93 12.46 4.82 -7.93
CA GLU A 93 11.76 4.61 -9.21
C GLU A 93 12.12 3.25 -9.83
N GLU A 94 13.39 2.85 -9.72
CA GLU A 94 13.90 1.53 -10.14
C GLU A 94 13.21 0.38 -9.39
N THR A 95 13.03 0.51 -8.07
CA THR A 95 12.34 -0.52 -7.27
C THR A 95 10.87 -0.66 -7.71
N TYR A 96 10.20 0.46 -8.01
CA TYR A 96 8.83 0.42 -8.53
C TYR A 96 8.76 -0.16 -9.94
N GLN A 97 9.77 0.09 -10.79
CA GLN A 97 9.87 -0.53 -12.10
C GLN A 97 10.11 -2.04 -12.01
N ASP A 98 10.92 -2.50 -11.05
CA ASP A 98 11.11 -3.93 -10.79
C ASP A 98 9.81 -4.58 -10.28
N GLU A 99 9.09 -3.93 -9.37
CA GLU A 99 7.75 -4.38 -8.95
C GLU A 99 6.76 -4.43 -10.12
N LEU A 100 6.76 -3.41 -11.00
CA LEU A 100 5.94 -3.37 -12.20
C LEU A 100 6.23 -4.56 -13.12
N LEU A 101 7.50 -4.90 -13.29
CA LEU A 101 7.93 -5.99 -14.15
C LEU A 101 7.72 -7.37 -13.50
N THR A 102 7.75 -7.47 -12.18
CA THR A 102 7.55 -8.73 -11.45
C THR A 102 6.09 -9.01 -11.12
N LEU A 103 5.21 -8.01 -11.19
CA LEU A 103 3.78 -8.19 -10.95
C LEU A 103 3.17 -9.16 -11.96
N LYS A 104 2.76 -10.32 -11.47
CA LYS A 104 2.08 -11.35 -12.26
C LYS A 104 0.57 -11.25 -12.12
N PHE A 105 -0.11 -11.53 -13.22
CA PHE A 105 -1.53 -11.87 -13.20
C PHE A 105 -1.62 -13.34 -13.59
N GLU A 106 -1.92 -14.21 -12.62
CA GLU A 106 -1.93 -15.65 -12.84
C GLU A 106 -3.12 -16.08 -13.72
N ASP A 107 -2.89 -17.06 -14.60
CA ASP A 107 -3.92 -17.65 -15.47
C ASP A 107 -5.13 -18.16 -14.64
N ASP A 108 -4.84 -18.73 -13.48
CA ASP A 108 -5.84 -19.27 -12.55
C ASP A 108 -6.71 -18.18 -11.95
N ASP A 109 -6.21 -16.96 -11.82
CA ASP A 109 -6.94 -15.84 -11.21
C ASP A 109 -7.84 -15.11 -12.20
N VAL A 110 -7.71 -15.40 -13.50
CA VAL A 110 -8.59 -14.84 -14.52
C VAL A 110 -10.04 -15.21 -14.25
N GLY A 111 -10.89 -14.19 -14.19
CA GLY A 111 -12.34 -14.34 -13.98
C GLY A 111 -12.75 -14.54 -12.52
N LYS A 112 -11.83 -14.41 -11.56
CA LYS A 112 -12.13 -14.48 -10.12
C LYS A 112 -12.34 -13.08 -9.51
N THR A 113 -12.89 -13.05 -8.31
CA THR A 113 -12.91 -11.85 -7.46
C THR A 113 -11.95 -12.03 -6.29
N LYS A 114 -11.38 -10.93 -5.81
CA LYS A 114 -10.64 -10.88 -4.55
C LYS A 114 -11.17 -9.77 -3.66
N ASP A 115 -11.07 -9.95 -2.36
CA ASP A 115 -11.42 -8.91 -1.39
C ASP A 115 -10.28 -7.88 -1.31
N ILE A 116 -10.60 -6.61 -1.51
CA ILE A 116 -9.70 -5.48 -1.30
C ILE A 116 -10.44 -4.48 -0.43
N ASN A 117 -9.96 -4.27 0.80
CA ASN A 117 -10.54 -3.35 1.77
C ASN A 117 -12.06 -3.59 2.00
N GLY A 118 -12.48 -4.86 2.10
CA GLY A 118 -13.89 -5.24 2.31
C GLY A 118 -14.75 -5.15 1.05
N THR A 119 -14.16 -4.88 -0.11
CA THR A 119 -14.86 -4.82 -1.40
C THR A 119 -14.42 -5.97 -2.28
N LYS A 120 -15.37 -6.78 -2.76
CA LYS A 120 -15.09 -7.80 -3.79
C LYS A 120 -14.86 -7.11 -5.13
N VAL A 121 -13.64 -7.22 -5.65
CA VAL A 121 -13.22 -6.63 -6.93
C VAL A 121 -12.74 -7.74 -7.86
N TRP A 122 -13.07 -7.65 -9.14
CA TRP A 122 -12.53 -8.57 -10.15
C TRP A 122 -11.01 -8.47 -10.22
N THR A 123 -10.35 -9.62 -10.34
CA THR A 123 -8.87 -9.71 -10.34
C THR A 123 -8.23 -8.87 -11.45
N HIS A 124 -8.83 -8.81 -12.64
CA HIS A 124 -8.33 -7.99 -13.75
C HIS A 124 -8.43 -6.48 -13.46
N VAL A 125 -9.49 -6.02 -12.77
CA VAL A 125 -9.64 -4.61 -12.34
C VAL A 125 -8.58 -4.26 -11.31
N ALA A 126 -8.37 -5.15 -10.35
CA ALA A 126 -7.39 -4.96 -9.30
C ALA A 126 -5.95 -4.96 -9.84
N TRP A 127 -5.64 -5.88 -10.76
CA TRP A 127 -4.35 -5.90 -11.46
C TRP A 127 -4.11 -4.60 -12.22
N ALA A 128 -5.10 -4.14 -13.00
CA ALA A 128 -4.96 -2.92 -13.77
C ALA A 128 -4.84 -1.66 -12.90
N LYS A 129 -5.43 -1.66 -11.69
CA LYS A 129 -5.23 -0.60 -10.69
C LYS A 129 -3.79 -0.61 -10.18
N GLU A 130 -3.25 -1.79 -9.87
CA GLU A 130 -1.90 -1.93 -9.32
C GLU A 130 -0.81 -1.61 -10.35
N ILE A 131 -0.95 -2.08 -11.59
CA ILE A 131 -0.05 -1.71 -12.69
C ILE A 131 0.01 -0.19 -12.87
N MET A 132 -1.15 0.48 -12.86
CA MET A 132 -1.18 1.95 -13.00
C MET A 132 -0.53 2.65 -11.80
N ARG A 133 -0.68 2.12 -10.58
CA ARG A 133 -0.03 2.65 -9.39
C ARG A 133 1.49 2.54 -9.50
N LEU A 134 2.00 1.38 -9.91
CA LEU A 134 3.43 1.12 -10.06
C LEU A 134 4.05 1.93 -11.21
N ALA A 135 3.36 2.02 -12.36
CA ALA A 135 3.82 2.83 -13.48
C ALA A 135 3.95 4.32 -13.13
N LYS A 136 3.00 4.86 -12.35
CA LYS A 136 3.07 6.23 -11.82
C LYS A 136 4.20 6.43 -10.81
N ALA A 137 4.38 5.47 -9.91
CA ALA A 137 5.44 5.54 -8.91
C ALA A 137 6.84 5.45 -9.54
N ALA A 138 6.98 4.72 -10.64
CA ALA A 138 8.20 4.63 -11.44
C ALA A 138 8.34 5.74 -12.51
N LYS A 139 7.33 6.62 -12.70
CA LYS A 139 7.29 7.67 -13.74
C LYS A 139 7.44 7.15 -15.18
N VAL A 140 6.94 5.95 -15.45
CA VAL A 140 7.04 5.26 -16.75
C VAL A 140 5.69 5.11 -17.46
N GLU A 141 4.69 5.91 -17.10
CA GLU A 141 3.32 5.76 -17.60
C GLU A 141 3.24 5.78 -19.14
N LYS A 142 4.13 6.54 -19.78
CA LYS A 142 4.22 6.73 -21.24
C LYS A 142 5.27 5.84 -21.92
N ASP A 143 5.93 4.94 -21.18
CA ASP A 143 6.95 4.06 -21.74
C ASP A 143 6.31 2.91 -22.54
N VAL A 144 6.27 3.07 -23.86
CA VAL A 144 5.71 2.08 -24.79
C VAL A 144 6.44 0.72 -24.72
N GLY A 145 7.74 0.71 -24.43
CA GLY A 145 8.55 -0.50 -24.31
C GLY A 145 8.11 -1.34 -23.11
N LEU A 146 7.98 -0.70 -21.95
CA LEU A 146 7.50 -1.34 -20.73
C LEU A 146 6.04 -1.77 -20.84
N VAL A 147 5.19 -0.95 -21.47
CA VAL A 147 3.79 -1.33 -21.77
C VAL A 147 3.74 -2.63 -22.58
N ARG A 148 4.61 -2.79 -23.59
CA ARG A 148 4.68 -4.02 -24.39
C ARG A 148 5.16 -5.21 -23.58
N ILE A 149 6.12 -5.03 -22.67
CA ILE A 149 6.62 -6.10 -21.80
C ILE A 149 5.52 -6.56 -20.84
N VAL A 150 4.82 -5.64 -20.19
CA VAL A 150 3.71 -5.93 -19.28
C VAL A 150 2.56 -6.60 -20.02
N HIS A 151 2.19 -6.11 -21.22
CA HIS A 151 1.15 -6.74 -22.04
C HIS A 151 1.47 -8.19 -22.38
N LYS A 152 2.72 -8.52 -22.72
CA LYS A 152 3.13 -9.90 -23.01
C LYS A 152 3.00 -10.85 -21.81
N LYS A 153 3.08 -10.32 -20.58
CA LYS A 153 2.96 -11.10 -19.33
C LYS A 153 1.52 -11.36 -18.91
N LEU A 154 0.55 -10.73 -19.56
CA LEU A 154 -0.87 -10.98 -19.28
C LEU A 154 -1.26 -12.44 -19.62
N PRO A 155 -2.20 -13.03 -18.87
CA PRO A 155 -2.84 -14.28 -19.22
C PRO A 155 -3.31 -14.31 -20.66
N LYS A 156 -3.21 -15.47 -21.31
CA LYS A 156 -3.61 -15.62 -22.72
C LYS A 156 -5.07 -15.17 -22.96
N VAL A 157 -5.95 -15.52 -22.03
CA VAL A 157 -7.38 -15.12 -22.06
C VAL A 157 -7.53 -13.60 -22.16
N ILE A 158 -6.80 -12.85 -21.32
CA ILE A 158 -6.87 -11.38 -21.31
C ILE A 158 -6.22 -10.80 -22.58
N ARG A 159 -5.10 -11.38 -23.04
CA ARG A 159 -4.42 -10.95 -24.28
C ARG A 159 -5.27 -11.13 -25.52
N ASN A 160 -6.07 -12.20 -25.60
CA ASN A 160 -6.96 -12.46 -26.73
C ASN A 160 -8.12 -11.46 -26.80
N LEU A 161 -8.54 -10.92 -25.66
CA LEU A 161 -9.62 -9.95 -25.55
C LEU A 161 -9.15 -8.48 -25.63
N THR A 162 -7.85 -8.25 -25.78
CA THR A 162 -7.25 -6.91 -25.78
C THR A 162 -6.49 -6.64 -27.08
N LYS A 163 -6.27 -5.35 -27.40
CA LYS A 163 -5.40 -4.95 -28.52
C LYS A 163 -3.98 -5.48 -28.35
N ILE A 164 -3.26 -5.55 -29.47
CA ILE A 164 -1.86 -5.99 -29.52
C ILE A 164 -0.89 -4.88 -29.10
N ARG A 165 -1.29 -3.61 -29.24
CA ARG A 165 -0.43 -2.44 -28.99
C ARG A 165 -1.19 -1.33 -28.29
N TYR A 166 -0.49 -0.67 -27.38
CA TYR A 166 -0.97 0.42 -26.54
C TYR A 166 0.04 1.55 -26.54
N LYS A 167 -0.44 2.79 -26.42
CA LYS A 167 0.43 3.99 -26.38
C LYS A 167 1.03 4.24 -25.01
N ASP A 168 0.34 3.86 -23.96
CA ASP A 168 0.71 4.10 -22.57
C ASP A 168 0.00 3.10 -21.64
N PHE A 169 0.37 3.12 -20.37
CA PHE A 169 -0.27 2.30 -19.33
C PHE A 169 -1.72 2.70 -19.08
N GLU A 170 -2.12 3.93 -19.40
CA GLU A 170 -3.50 4.37 -19.22
C GLU A 170 -4.44 3.65 -20.20
N GLU A 171 -4.06 3.58 -21.48
CA GLU A 171 -4.82 2.87 -22.51
C GLU A 171 -4.92 1.37 -22.19
N LEU A 172 -3.78 0.73 -21.84
CA LEU A 172 -3.74 -0.70 -21.47
C LEU A 172 -4.64 -1.00 -20.26
N THR A 173 -4.48 -0.25 -19.17
CA THR A 173 -5.22 -0.53 -17.93
C THR A 173 -6.69 -0.17 -18.05
N ARG A 174 -7.06 0.84 -18.85
CA ARG A 174 -8.46 1.17 -19.15
C ARG A 174 -9.14 0.04 -19.91
N GLU A 175 -8.48 -0.52 -20.92
CA GLU A 175 -9.06 -1.62 -21.70
C GLU A 175 -9.20 -2.89 -20.84
N VAL A 176 -8.17 -3.25 -20.07
CA VAL A 176 -8.24 -4.42 -19.18
C VAL A 176 -9.34 -4.27 -18.13
N LYS A 177 -9.53 -3.08 -17.53
CA LYS A 177 -10.61 -2.81 -16.58
C LYS A 177 -12.01 -2.89 -17.21
N GLY A 178 -12.12 -2.54 -18.49
CA GLY A 178 -13.37 -2.50 -19.23
C GLY A 178 -13.76 -3.84 -19.86
N LEU A 179 -13.00 -4.92 -19.60
CA LEU A 179 -13.31 -6.22 -20.16
C LEU A 179 -14.61 -6.77 -19.58
N ASP A 180 -15.46 -7.22 -20.49
CA ASP A 180 -16.72 -7.87 -20.16
C ASP A 180 -16.49 -9.25 -19.56
N MET A 181 -17.17 -9.53 -18.44
CA MET A 181 -16.98 -10.77 -17.69
C MET A 181 -17.51 -12.01 -18.41
N ASP A 182 -18.55 -11.88 -19.22
CA ASP A 182 -19.07 -13.00 -20.00
C ASP A 182 -18.10 -13.36 -21.12
N LYS A 183 -17.45 -12.37 -21.73
CA LYS A 183 -16.36 -12.61 -22.69
C LYS A 183 -15.16 -13.27 -22.04
N ILE A 184 -14.75 -12.83 -20.85
CA ILE A 184 -13.64 -13.45 -20.10
C ILE A 184 -13.94 -14.92 -19.80
N ARG A 185 -15.16 -15.24 -19.36
CA ARG A 185 -15.56 -16.62 -19.04
C ARG A 185 -15.53 -17.52 -20.26
N ARG A 186 -16.14 -17.09 -21.37
CA ARG A 186 -16.15 -17.86 -22.64
C ARG A 186 -14.73 -18.12 -23.14
N GLU A 187 -13.89 -17.07 -23.20
CA GLU A 187 -12.51 -17.22 -23.65
C GLU A 187 -11.69 -18.12 -22.72
N LYS A 188 -11.95 -18.10 -21.41
CA LYS A 188 -11.30 -19.00 -20.46
C LYS A 188 -11.70 -20.46 -20.73
N GLU A 189 -12.98 -20.73 -20.95
CA GLU A 189 -13.48 -22.07 -21.32
C GLU A 189 -12.84 -22.57 -22.62
N ASP A 190 -12.77 -21.73 -23.66
CA ASP A 190 -12.16 -22.09 -24.94
C ASP A 190 -10.66 -22.40 -24.79
N VAL A 191 -9.93 -21.57 -24.03
CA VAL A 191 -8.50 -21.78 -23.76
C VAL A 191 -8.28 -23.07 -22.97
N ASP A 192 -9.12 -23.38 -21.99
CA ASP A 192 -9.01 -24.58 -21.16
C ASP A 192 -9.41 -25.85 -21.95
N GLN A 193 -10.38 -25.77 -22.85
CA GLN A 193 -10.71 -26.87 -23.79
C GLN A 193 -9.55 -27.16 -24.74
N VAL A 194 -8.93 -26.12 -25.32
CA VAL A 194 -7.75 -26.29 -26.20
C VAL A 194 -6.57 -26.87 -25.43
N LYS A 195 -6.35 -26.45 -24.18
CA LYS A 195 -5.36 -27.09 -23.30
C LYS A 195 -5.70 -28.57 -23.12
N SER A 196 -6.92 -28.91 -22.70
CA SER A 196 -7.37 -30.29 -22.50
C SER A 196 -7.17 -31.18 -23.74
N MET A 197 -7.54 -30.69 -24.93
CA MET A 197 -7.34 -31.42 -26.20
C MET A 197 -5.86 -31.68 -26.50
N LYS A 198 -4.97 -30.71 -26.26
CA LYS A 198 -3.52 -30.88 -26.49
C LYS A 198 -2.87 -31.92 -25.57
N TRP A 199 -3.42 -32.12 -24.37
CA TRP A 199 -2.92 -33.10 -23.40
C TRP A 199 -3.63 -34.46 -23.49
N SER A 200 -4.56 -34.63 -24.45
CA SER A 200 -5.24 -35.91 -24.67
C SER A 200 -4.24 -37.00 -25.09
N PRO A 201 -4.20 -38.16 -24.39
CA PRO A 201 -3.33 -39.29 -24.74
C PRO A 201 -3.52 -39.78 -26.18
N TYR A 202 -4.72 -39.59 -26.74
CA TYR A 202 -5.06 -39.98 -28.11
C TYR A 202 -4.32 -39.15 -29.18
N ILE A 203 -3.97 -37.88 -28.90
CA ILE A 203 -3.20 -37.03 -29.81
C ILE A 203 -1.68 -37.22 -29.59
N LEU A 204 -1.26 -37.38 -28.33
CA LEU A 204 0.15 -37.66 -28.00
C LEU A 204 0.62 -39.06 -28.46
N GLY A 205 -0.28 -40.03 -28.55
CA GLY A 205 -0.01 -41.37 -29.09
C GLY A 205 0.19 -41.41 -30.60
N LEU A 206 -0.39 -40.46 -31.36
CA LEU A 206 -0.22 -40.35 -32.81
C LEU A 206 1.06 -39.60 -33.21
N ALA A 207 1.66 -38.82 -32.31
CA ALA A 207 2.91 -38.10 -32.56
C ALA A 207 4.19 -38.92 -32.27
N LYS A 208 4.06 -40.19 -31.87
CA LYS A 208 5.16 -41.12 -31.54
C LYS A 208 5.33 -42.29 -32.53
N LEU A 209 4.66 -42.26 -33.68
CA LEU A 209 4.84 -43.19 -34.80
C LEU A 209 5.44 -42.43 -35.99
#